data_AF-A0A5J6MEH2-F1
#
_entry.id   AF-A0A5J6MEH2-F1
#
_cell.length_a   1.000
_cell.length_b   1.000
_cell.length_c   1.000
_cell.angle_alpha   90.00
_cell.angle_beta   90.00
_cell.angle_gamma   90.00
#
_symmetry.space_group_name_H-M   'P 1'
#
loop_
_entity.id
_entity.type
_entity.pdbx_description
1 polymer ?
#
loop_
_entity_poly.entity_id
_entity_poly.type
_entity_poly.pdbx_seq_one_letter_code
_entity_poly.pdbx_strand_id
1 'polypeptide(L)'
;MSTLHAIDEKPLPIRRAGAAKAGHVIAVSGSSVTAILKSGAEGIRIGSIVRMPTLASDVFGMVVSLKAENAQAEISPAEKHLAEIQLLGECLRDKSGMPRGFQRGVSMHPGLGMDLFAATHDELGLVYARPKAATVRIGAIHQDETLPAFVSTDDLLGKHFAVLGVTGSGKSCAVALILRAVLDQNPGGHVVLLDSHNEYSTAFGDRAELISPSNLQLPYWLLNFEEIVSVFASRTGDTMEAEHAVLKAAIVESKRKFAGAGKELDYVTVDTPVPFRLGDVLRSIDAAMGRLEKPENNAAYLRLKARIEALSNDRRFAFMFSGLMVRDNLVDILSRILRMPVERKPITIFDISGIPSEITDVVVSVLCRTLFDFALWSDRARAMPILLVCEEAHRYVPRDDSQAFGPTGRVIATIAREGRKYGVGLCLVSQRPSELSATILSQCNTLFALRMSNERDCNFVRNALPDSAIGLLGALPALRTREAIAVGEGVTVPMRLAFDELDPQWRPKNGTPPFSHAWQQDSASREFITDTIERWRKQLRD
;
A
#
# COMPACT_ATOMS: atom_id res chain seq x y z
N MET A 1 -33.17 -10.22 4.97
CA MET A 1 -33.36 -10.28 6.43
C MET A 1 -32.11 -10.88 7.04
N SER A 2 -31.54 -10.14 7.98
CA SER A 2 -30.18 -10.23 8.51
C SER A 2 -30.04 -11.26 9.62
N THR A 3 -29.03 -12.12 9.53
CA THR A 3 -28.47 -12.81 10.69
C THR A 3 -26.98 -12.48 10.75
N LEU A 4 -26.69 -11.34 11.39
CA LEU A 4 -25.39 -11.08 12.00
C LEU A 4 -25.16 -12.19 13.03
N HIS A 5 -24.19 -13.05 12.80
CA HIS A 5 -23.72 -13.98 13.82
C HIS A 5 -23.10 -13.17 14.95
N ALA A 6 -23.88 -12.99 16.02
CA ALA A 6 -23.40 -12.54 17.31
C ALA A 6 -22.38 -13.57 17.81
N ILE A 7 -21.10 -13.19 17.79
CA ILE A 7 -20.06 -13.92 18.48
C ILE A 7 -20.13 -13.48 19.94
N ASP A 8 -20.31 -14.48 20.81
CA ASP A 8 -20.46 -14.47 22.26
C ASP A 8 -19.79 -13.27 22.98
N GLU A 9 -20.59 -12.31 23.43
CA GLU A 9 -20.20 -11.25 24.37
C GLU A 9 -20.03 -11.88 25.76
N LYS A 10 -18.89 -12.53 26.03
CA LYS A 10 -18.51 -12.78 27.43
C LYS A 10 -17.95 -11.48 28.02
N PRO A 11 -18.60 -10.85 29.02
CA PRO A 11 -18.01 -9.72 29.72
C PRO A 11 -16.71 -10.18 30.37
N LEU A 12 -15.62 -9.46 30.09
CA LEU A 12 -14.31 -9.70 30.69
C LEU A 12 -14.44 -9.59 32.23
N PRO A 13 -13.76 -10.47 32.99
CA PRO A 13 -13.87 -10.48 34.44
C PRO A 13 -13.30 -9.19 35.05
N ILE A 14 -14.17 -8.42 35.71
CA ILE A 14 -13.85 -7.16 36.37
C ILE A 14 -12.88 -7.41 37.53
N ARG A 15 -11.60 -7.09 37.34
CA ARG A 15 -10.60 -7.06 38.42
C ARG A 15 -10.31 -5.60 38.77
N ARG A 16 -11.17 -4.97 39.58
CA ARG A 16 -10.97 -3.63 40.13
C ARG A 16 -9.89 -3.63 41.23
N ALA A 17 -8.62 -3.66 40.85
CA ALA A 17 -7.57 -3.05 41.66
C ALA A 17 -7.48 -1.58 41.22
N GLY A 18 -7.79 -0.63 42.10
CA GLY A 18 -7.73 0.79 41.78
C GLY A 18 -6.32 1.18 41.34
N ALA A 19 -6.18 1.78 40.15
CA ALA A 19 -4.89 2.28 39.68
C ALA A 19 -4.31 3.27 40.68
N ALA A 20 -3.05 3.07 41.08
CA ALA A 20 -2.36 4.00 41.96
C ALA A 20 -2.19 5.37 41.27
N LYS A 21 -2.32 6.45 42.05
CA LYS A 21 -2.09 7.81 41.56
C LYS A 21 -0.64 7.94 41.10
N ALA A 22 -0.46 8.19 39.82
CA ALA A 22 0.84 8.28 39.18
C ALA A 22 1.42 9.69 39.16
N GLY A 23 0.59 10.74 39.25
CA GLY A 23 1.05 12.11 39.13
C GLY A 23 -0.05 13.15 39.24
N HIS A 24 0.24 14.37 38.78
CA HIS A 24 -0.73 15.43 38.60
C HIS A 24 -0.34 16.39 37.47
N VAL A 25 -1.34 17.01 36.84
CA VAL A 25 -1.19 17.96 35.73
C VAL A 25 -0.62 19.29 36.21
N ILE A 26 0.36 19.83 35.49
CA ILE A 26 0.99 21.12 35.78
C ILE A 26 0.92 22.13 34.62
N ALA A 27 0.65 21.68 33.41
CA ALA A 27 0.44 22.55 32.26
C ALA A 27 -0.47 21.87 31.23
N VAL A 28 -1.22 22.67 30.49
CA VAL A 28 -2.08 22.23 29.38
C VAL A 28 -1.90 23.20 28.24
N SER A 29 -1.53 22.69 27.06
CA SER A 29 -1.26 23.47 25.85
C SER A 29 -1.89 22.78 24.66
N GLY A 30 -3.07 23.26 24.25
CA GLY A 30 -3.85 22.63 23.19
C GLY A 30 -4.13 21.16 23.50
N SER A 31 -3.62 20.27 22.65
CA SER A 31 -3.79 18.82 22.78
C SER A 31 -2.69 18.12 23.61
N SER A 32 -1.73 18.87 24.17
CA SER A 32 -0.65 18.36 25.02
C SER A 32 -0.83 18.78 26.48
N VAL A 33 -0.46 17.90 27.39
CA VAL A 33 -0.53 18.06 28.84
C VAL A 33 0.83 17.71 29.45
N THR A 34 1.35 18.55 30.32
CA THR A 34 2.55 18.25 31.11
C THR A 34 2.12 17.86 32.52
N ALA A 35 2.65 16.75 33.03
CA ALA A 35 2.38 16.26 34.38
C ALA A 35 3.68 15.98 35.15
N ILE A 36 3.64 16.20 36.46
CA ILE A 36 4.67 15.70 37.39
C ILE A 36 4.27 14.31 37.84
N LEU A 37 5.17 13.34 37.64
CA LEU A 37 5.04 11.99 38.16
C LEU A 37 5.54 11.90 39.60
N LYS A 38 4.86 11.09 40.42
CA LYS A 38 5.24 10.82 41.81
C LYS A 38 6.27 9.68 41.89
N SER A 39 7.07 9.67 42.96
CA SER A 39 7.87 8.50 43.37
C SER A 39 6.94 7.30 43.53
N GLY A 40 7.11 6.25 42.71
CA GLY A 40 6.19 5.10 42.60
C GLY A 40 5.44 4.99 41.26
N ALA A 41 5.64 5.92 40.32
CA ALA A 41 5.13 5.82 38.94
C ALA A 41 5.96 4.88 38.03
N GLU A 42 6.65 3.88 38.60
CA GLU A 42 7.66 3.03 37.92
C GLU A 42 7.12 2.25 36.69
N GLY A 43 5.80 2.15 36.56
CA GLY A 43 5.14 1.52 35.41
C GLY A 43 4.84 2.45 34.23
N ILE A 44 4.96 3.77 34.37
CA ILE A 44 4.69 4.73 33.28
C ILE A 44 5.91 4.81 32.36
N ARG A 45 5.68 4.56 31.08
CA ARG A 45 6.68 4.60 30.01
C ARG A 45 6.13 5.41 28.83
N ILE A 46 7.01 5.76 27.90
CA ILE A 46 6.56 6.30 26.60
C ILE A 46 5.61 5.27 25.94
N GLY A 47 4.45 5.75 25.49
CA GLY A 47 3.36 4.96 24.96
C GLY A 47 2.34 4.48 26.00
N SER A 48 2.58 4.64 27.30
CA SER A 48 1.58 4.31 28.33
C SER A 48 0.34 5.20 28.18
N ILE A 49 -0.84 4.61 28.30
CA ILE A 49 -2.10 5.36 28.40
C ILE A 49 -2.32 5.75 29.86
N VAL A 50 -2.70 7.00 30.05
CA VAL A 50 -2.99 7.59 31.36
C VAL A 50 -4.39 8.18 31.37
N ARG A 51 -5.04 8.10 32.52
CA ARG A 51 -6.38 8.64 32.76
C ARG A 51 -6.31 9.87 33.65
N MET A 52 -7.06 10.90 33.26
CA MET A 52 -7.25 12.17 33.95
C MET A 52 -8.75 12.37 34.18
N PRO A 53 -9.27 12.07 35.38
CA PRO A 53 -10.70 12.22 35.68
C PRO A 53 -11.09 13.69 35.75
N THR A 54 -12.03 14.10 34.89
CA THR A 54 -12.71 15.40 34.97
C THR A 54 -14.06 15.27 35.69
N LEU A 55 -14.78 16.37 35.85
CA LEU A 55 -16.11 16.36 36.46
C LEU A 55 -17.14 15.56 35.64
N ALA A 56 -17.02 15.56 34.31
CA ALA A 56 -18.02 14.99 33.40
C ALA A 56 -17.52 13.78 32.60
N SER A 57 -16.21 13.57 32.52
CA SER A 57 -15.59 12.54 31.70
C SER A 57 -14.30 12.00 32.30
N ASP A 58 -13.87 10.83 31.85
CA ASP A 58 -12.51 10.37 32.04
C ASP A 58 -11.71 10.67 30.77
N VAL A 59 -10.78 11.62 30.85
CA VAL A 59 -9.91 11.97 29.72
C VAL A 59 -8.73 11.00 29.67
N PHE A 60 -8.44 10.48 28.48
CA PHE A 60 -7.31 9.60 28.25
C PHE A 60 -6.26 10.29 27.38
N GLY A 61 -5.01 10.14 27.78
CA GLY A 61 -3.86 10.60 27.04
C GLY A 61 -2.78 9.54 26.95
N MET A 62 -1.84 9.73 26.05
CA MET A 62 -0.68 8.88 25.85
C MET A 62 0.58 9.62 26.26
N VAL A 63 1.44 8.97 27.04
CA VAL A 63 2.74 9.53 27.41
C VAL A 63 3.65 9.53 26.20
N VAL A 64 4.09 10.70 25.76
CA VAL A 64 4.93 10.88 24.56
C VAL A 64 6.39 11.20 24.88
N SER A 65 6.64 11.76 26.06
CA SER A 65 7.99 12.12 26.51
C SER A 65 8.10 11.98 28.02
N LEU A 66 9.28 11.58 28.49
CA LEU A 66 9.64 11.53 29.91
C LEU A 66 10.96 12.26 30.12
N LYS A 67 11.02 13.16 31.09
CA LYS A 67 12.21 13.94 31.42
C LYS A 67 12.43 13.95 32.93
N ALA A 68 13.68 13.85 33.37
CA ALA A 68 14.07 14.10 34.75
C ALA A 68 14.71 15.49 34.84
N GLU A 69 14.20 16.34 35.74
CA GLU A 69 14.80 17.63 36.06
C GLU A 69 15.52 17.55 37.41
N ASN A 70 16.66 18.24 37.51
CA ASN A 70 17.56 18.26 38.68
C ASN A 70 18.28 16.94 39.00
N ALA A 71 18.69 16.17 37.97
CA ALA A 71 19.44 14.92 38.13
C ALA A 71 20.92 15.09 38.61
N GLN A 72 21.32 16.28 39.04
CA GLN A 72 22.65 16.57 39.57
C GLN A 72 22.58 17.24 40.94
N ALA A 73 22.99 16.48 41.95
CA ALA A 73 23.75 16.84 43.16
C ALA A 73 23.21 16.03 44.35
N GLU A 74 24.10 15.31 45.03
CA GLU A 74 23.84 14.46 46.20
C GLU A 74 23.15 15.19 47.38
N ILE A 75 22.82 16.49 47.29
CA ILE A 75 22.21 17.29 48.36
C ILE A 75 21.30 18.42 47.81
N SER A 76 20.10 18.13 47.26
CA SER A 76 18.92 19.04 47.25
C SER A 76 17.64 18.42 46.61
N PRO A 77 16.43 18.97 46.87
CA PRO A 77 15.23 18.18 47.11
C PRO A 77 14.52 17.66 45.85
N ALA A 78 14.26 16.35 45.88
CA ALA A 78 13.34 15.56 45.03
C ALA A 78 13.49 15.76 43.52
N GLU A 79 14.24 14.86 42.89
CA GLU A 79 14.23 14.61 41.44
C GLU A 79 12.79 14.65 40.90
N LYS A 80 12.52 15.58 39.98
CA LYS A 80 11.20 15.74 39.39
C LYS A 80 11.14 15.00 38.07
N HIS A 81 10.23 14.05 37.99
CA HIS A 81 9.94 13.32 36.78
C HIS A 81 8.78 13.99 36.05
N LEU A 82 9.03 14.54 34.87
CA LEU A 82 8.04 15.18 34.02
C LEU A 82 7.60 14.23 32.91
N ALA A 83 6.29 14.17 32.67
CA ALA A 83 5.70 13.48 31.54
C ALA A 83 5.00 14.49 30.63
N GLU A 84 5.27 14.41 29.33
CA GLU A 84 4.46 15.05 28.31
C GLU A 84 3.44 14.02 27.81
N ILE A 85 2.17 14.42 27.76
CA ILE A 85 1.02 13.57 27.52
C ILE A 85 0.22 14.17 26.38
N GLN A 86 0.05 13.41 25.31
CA GLN A 86 -0.81 13.76 24.19
C GLN A 86 -2.24 13.27 24.45
N LEU A 87 -3.22 14.16 24.39
CA LEU A 87 -4.62 13.80 24.56
C LEU A 87 -5.11 12.93 23.39
N LEU A 88 -5.78 11.82 23.71
CA LEU A 88 -6.36 10.90 22.72
C LEU A 88 -7.87 11.11 22.60
N GLY A 89 -8.56 11.18 23.73
CA GLY A 89 -10.01 11.22 23.78
C GLY A 89 -10.55 11.09 25.19
N GLU A 90 -11.83 10.78 25.31
CA GLU A 90 -12.49 10.67 26.60
C GLU A 90 -13.57 9.58 26.64
N CYS A 91 -13.92 9.16 27.85
CA CYS A 91 -15.14 8.41 28.13
C CYS A 91 -16.11 9.31 28.89
N LEU A 92 -17.21 9.69 28.24
CA LEU A 92 -18.29 10.43 28.90
C LEU A 92 -19.00 9.55 29.94
N ARG A 93 -19.34 10.13 31.08
CA ARG A 93 -20.14 9.47 32.11
C ARG A 93 -21.62 9.67 31.83
N ASP A 94 -22.42 8.63 32.02
CA ASP A 94 -23.87 8.77 32.02
C ASP A 94 -24.41 9.34 33.36
N LYS A 95 -25.74 9.49 33.45
CA LYS A 95 -26.40 9.98 34.67
C LYS A 95 -26.21 9.09 35.90
N SER A 96 -25.78 7.83 35.71
CA SER A 96 -25.45 6.89 36.78
C SER A 96 -23.95 6.88 37.13
N GLY A 97 -23.14 7.68 36.43
CA GLY A 97 -21.69 7.78 36.61
C GLY A 97 -20.88 6.71 35.86
N MET A 98 -21.54 5.88 35.03
CA MET A 98 -20.91 4.81 34.25
C MET A 98 -20.36 5.33 32.91
N PRO A 99 -19.22 4.82 32.43
CA PRO A 99 -18.66 5.23 31.13
C PRO A 99 -19.53 4.73 29.97
N ARG A 100 -19.91 5.61 29.05
CA ARG A 100 -20.74 5.29 27.87
C ARG A 100 -19.98 4.67 26.69
N GLY A 101 -18.65 4.79 26.70
CA GLY A 101 -17.75 4.37 25.63
C GLY A 101 -16.71 5.44 25.32
N PHE A 102 -15.60 5.03 24.70
CA PHE A 102 -14.54 5.93 24.31
C PHE A 102 -14.90 6.71 23.03
N GLN A 103 -14.60 8.00 23.00
CA GLN A 103 -14.67 8.84 21.82
C GLN A 103 -13.37 9.63 21.63
N ARG A 104 -13.01 9.88 20.37
CA ARG A 104 -11.86 10.74 20.03
C ARG A 104 -12.15 12.20 20.39
N GLY A 105 -11.10 12.91 20.80
CA GLY A 105 -11.21 14.30 21.23
C GLY A 105 -11.76 14.43 22.65
N VAL A 106 -11.55 15.61 23.23
CA VAL A 106 -11.94 15.91 24.60
C VAL A 106 -12.96 17.04 24.61
N SER A 107 -14.09 16.85 25.30
CA SER A 107 -15.08 17.91 25.47
C SER A 107 -14.60 18.97 26.47
N MET A 108 -13.78 18.55 27.43
CA MET A 108 -13.18 19.42 28.45
C MET A 108 -11.71 19.07 28.62
N HIS A 109 -10.84 20.07 28.52
CA HIS A 109 -9.41 19.87 28.78
C HIS A 109 -9.18 19.61 30.27
N PRO A 110 -8.19 18.76 30.63
CA PRO A 110 -7.78 18.59 32.02
C PRO A 110 -7.43 19.92 32.69
N GLY A 111 -7.72 20.04 33.98
CA GLY A 111 -7.35 21.23 34.77
C GLY A 111 -5.96 21.11 35.41
N LEU A 112 -5.38 22.24 35.81
CA LEU A 112 -4.16 22.25 36.61
C LEU A 112 -4.39 21.57 37.97
N GLY A 113 -3.41 20.80 38.43
CA GLY A 113 -3.47 20.03 39.67
C GLY A 113 -4.28 18.73 39.58
N MET A 114 -4.90 18.44 38.44
CA MET A 114 -5.71 17.23 38.24
C MET A 114 -4.86 15.97 38.38
N ASP A 115 -5.42 14.95 39.03
CA ASP A 115 -4.73 13.70 39.28
C ASP A 115 -4.52 12.88 37.99
N LEU A 116 -3.35 12.26 37.92
CA LEU A 116 -2.97 11.38 36.83
C LEU A 116 -2.91 9.93 37.32
N PHE A 117 -3.51 9.01 36.56
CA PHE A 117 -3.50 7.58 36.85
C PHE A 117 -3.01 6.81 35.62
N ALA A 118 -2.30 5.70 35.83
CA ALA A 118 -2.07 4.75 34.73
C ALA A 118 -3.41 4.09 34.35
N ALA A 119 -3.67 3.89 33.06
CA ALA A 119 -4.86 3.20 32.61
C ALA A 119 -4.81 1.72 33.02
N THR A 120 -5.92 1.23 33.56
CA THR A 120 -6.13 -0.19 33.90
C THR A 120 -6.42 -1.01 32.64
N HIS A 121 -6.33 -2.34 32.74
CA HIS A 121 -6.70 -3.26 31.66
C HIS A 121 -8.12 -2.97 31.12
N ASP A 122 -9.11 -2.82 32.00
CA ASP A 122 -10.50 -2.54 31.62
C ASP A 122 -10.63 -1.21 30.87
N GLU A 123 -9.90 -0.17 31.30
CA GLU A 123 -9.88 1.14 30.65
C GLU A 123 -9.16 1.12 29.30
N LEU A 124 -8.05 0.38 29.19
CA LEU A 124 -7.40 0.12 27.90
C LEU A 124 -8.36 -0.61 26.95
N GLY A 125 -9.13 -1.58 27.47
CA GLY A 125 -10.18 -2.27 26.75
C GLY A 125 -11.30 -1.33 26.25
N LEU A 126 -11.58 -0.24 26.95
CA LEU A 126 -12.49 0.81 26.48
C LEU A 126 -11.86 1.68 25.38
N VAL A 127 -10.59 2.08 25.53
CA VAL A 127 -9.87 2.93 24.57
C VAL A 127 -9.62 2.21 23.24
N TYR A 128 -9.19 0.95 23.31
CA TYR A 128 -8.94 0.08 22.16
C TYR A 128 -10.12 -0.83 21.83
N ALA A 129 -11.32 -0.52 22.34
CA ALA A 129 -12.52 -1.29 22.10
C ALA A 129 -12.73 -1.51 20.58
N ARG A 130 -13.21 -2.70 20.23
CA ARG A 130 -13.60 -3.01 18.86
C ARG A 130 -14.63 -1.98 18.38
N PRO A 131 -14.35 -1.22 17.29
CA PRO A 131 -15.33 -0.31 16.72
C PRO A 131 -16.64 -1.03 16.38
N LYS A 132 -17.76 -0.32 16.43
CA LYS A 132 -19.08 -0.81 15.97
C LYS A 132 -19.19 -0.91 14.42
N ALA A 133 -18.06 -0.98 13.73
CA ALA A 133 -17.94 -1.06 12.28
C ALA A 133 -17.32 -2.40 11.85
N ALA A 134 -17.37 -2.71 10.56
CA ALA A 134 -16.69 -3.87 9.99
C ALA A 134 -15.18 -3.78 10.29
N THR A 135 -14.68 -4.73 11.07
CA THR A 135 -13.32 -4.67 11.64
C THR A 135 -12.68 -6.04 11.68
N VAL A 136 -11.38 -6.08 11.42
CA VAL A 136 -10.56 -7.30 11.44
C VAL A 136 -9.47 -7.18 12.48
N ARG A 137 -9.16 -8.29 13.16
CA ARG A 137 -8.03 -8.36 14.09
C ARG A 137 -6.75 -8.54 13.27
N ILE A 138 -5.70 -7.80 13.64
CA ILE A 138 -4.38 -7.88 12.99
C ILE A 138 -3.24 -8.21 13.96
N GLY A 139 -3.50 -8.24 15.26
CA GLY A 139 -2.45 -8.38 16.25
C GLY A 139 -2.94 -8.13 17.67
N ALA A 140 -1.99 -7.75 18.52
CA ALA A 140 -2.23 -7.35 19.91
C ALA A 140 -1.60 -5.99 20.22
N ILE A 141 -2.18 -5.28 21.19
CA ILE A 141 -1.69 -3.99 21.67
C ILE A 141 -0.37 -4.20 22.43
N HIS A 142 0.65 -3.39 22.17
CA HIS A 142 1.98 -3.56 22.78
C HIS A 142 1.96 -3.34 24.30
N GLN A 143 1.13 -2.42 24.79
CA GLN A 143 1.00 -2.11 26.21
C GLN A 143 0.31 -3.23 26.99
N ASP A 144 -0.52 -4.03 26.33
CA ASP A 144 -1.24 -5.16 26.91
C ASP A 144 -1.55 -6.20 25.82
N GLU A 145 -0.73 -7.25 25.75
CA GLU A 145 -0.81 -8.28 24.71
C GLU A 145 -2.11 -9.11 24.77
N THR A 146 -2.89 -9.00 25.86
CA THR A 146 -4.20 -9.65 25.96
C THR A 146 -5.28 -8.88 25.21
N LEU A 147 -5.04 -7.61 24.86
CA LEU A 147 -5.97 -6.79 24.10
C LEU A 147 -5.71 -6.91 22.59
N PRO A 148 -6.73 -7.26 21.79
CA PRO A 148 -6.60 -7.37 20.34
C PRO A 148 -6.46 -6.00 19.67
N ALA A 149 -5.59 -5.92 18.66
CA ALA A 149 -5.50 -4.78 17.76
C ALA A 149 -6.46 -4.98 16.57
N PHE A 150 -7.43 -4.08 16.44
CA PHE A 150 -8.41 -4.09 15.35
C PHE A 150 -8.17 -2.95 14.36
N VAL A 151 -8.51 -3.19 13.09
CA VAL A 151 -8.57 -2.16 12.05
C VAL A 151 -9.94 -2.17 11.40
N SER A 152 -10.45 -0.98 11.07
CA SER A 152 -11.70 -0.78 10.32
C SER A 152 -11.49 -1.17 8.86
N THR A 153 -12.21 -2.16 8.36
CA THR A 153 -12.05 -2.67 6.99
C THR A 153 -12.43 -1.59 5.98
N ASP A 154 -13.57 -0.94 6.15
CA ASP A 154 -14.08 0.05 5.19
C ASP A 154 -13.22 1.32 5.17
N ASP A 155 -12.79 1.81 6.34
CA ASP A 155 -11.93 2.99 6.40
C ASP A 155 -10.52 2.70 5.87
N LEU A 156 -9.98 1.51 6.17
CA LEU A 156 -8.66 1.10 5.70
C LEU A 156 -8.61 0.99 4.18
N LEU A 157 -9.57 0.27 3.59
CA LEU A 157 -9.59 0.02 2.15
C LEU A 157 -10.09 1.22 1.35
N GLY A 158 -11.12 1.90 1.85
CA GLY A 158 -11.80 2.99 1.14
C GLY A 158 -11.12 4.34 1.24
N LYS A 159 -10.17 4.54 2.17
CA LYS A 159 -9.46 5.83 2.36
C LYS A 159 -7.94 5.71 2.18
N HIS A 160 -7.52 4.65 1.50
CA HIS A 160 -6.13 4.32 1.22
C HIS A 160 -5.28 4.09 2.49
N PHE A 161 -4.25 3.27 2.37
CA PHE A 161 -3.32 3.05 3.47
C PHE A 161 -1.90 2.80 2.98
N ALA A 162 -0.93 2.99 3.87
CA ALA A 162 0.45 2.71 3.56
C ALA A 162 1.14 1.87 4.64
N VAL A 163 2.06 1.01 4.21
CA VAL A 163 2.89 0.15 5.06
C VAL A 163 4.35 0.50 4.79
N LEU A 164 5.00 1.11 5.78
CA LEU A 164 6.36 1.67 5.65
C LEU A 164 7.30 0.99 6.64
N GLY A 165 8.56 0.76 6.25
CA GLY A 165 9.56 0.18 7.14
C GLY A 165 10.80 -0.35 6.41
N VAL A 166 11.91 -0.54 7.11
CA VAL A 166 13.15 -1.04 6.46
C VAL A 166 13.01 -2.50 6.02
N THR A 167 13.92 -2.99 5.18
CA THR A 167 14.03 -4.41 4.82
C THR A 167 14.18 -5.27 6.09
N GLY A 168 13.48 -6.40 6.17
CA GLY A 168 13.50 -7.28 7.34
C GLY A 168 12.71 -6.79 8.57
N SER A 169 12.01 -5.66 8.49
CA SER A 169 11.10 -5.20 9.57
C SER A 169 9.80 -6.01 9.66
N GLY A 170 9.43 -6.71 8.59
CA GLY A 170 8.20 -7.50 8.49
C GLY A 170 7.11 -6.91 7.59
N LYS A 171 7.42 -5.93 6.73
CA LYS A 171 6.45 -5.28 5.81
C LYS A 171 5.60 -6.26 5.02
N SER A 172 6.22 -7.16 4.26
CA SER A 172 5.49 -8.11 3.40
C SER A 172 4.60 -9.05 4.21
N CYS A 173 5.08 -9.46 5.40
CA CYS A 173 4.26 -10.23 6.36
C CYS A 173 3.09 -9.41 6.89
N ALA A 174 3.28 -8.14 7.23
CA ALA A 174 2.21 -7.26 7.70
C ALA A 174 1.14 -7.06 6.62
N VAL A 175 1.53 -6.81 5.37
CA VAL A 175 0.62 -6.71 4.22
C VAL A 175 -0.15 -8.02 4.03
N ALA A 176 0.54 -9.15 3.96
CA ALA A 176 -0.09 -10.45 3.80
C ALA A 176 -1.08 -10.75 4.94
N LEU A 177 -0.72 -10.44 6.19
CA LEU A 177 -1.58 -10.63 7.35
C LEU A 177 -2.83 -9.76 7.30
N ILE A 178 -2.67 -8.46 7.04
CA ILE A 178 -3.79 -7.52 6.92
C ILE A 178 -4.75 -8.00 5.82
N LEU A 179 -4.22 -8.32 4.64
CA LEU A 179 -5.04 -8.78 3.51
C LEU A 179 -5.72 -10.11 3.80
N ARG A 180 -5.05 -11.08 4.43
CA ARG A 180 -5.69 -12.35 4.83
C ARG A 180 -6.79 -12.11 5.85
N ALA A 181 -6.54 -11.34 6.91
CA ALA A 181 -7.54 -11.03 7.93
C ALA A 181 -8.79 -10.37 7.33
N VAL A 182 -8.62 -9.47 6.35
CA VAL A 182 -9.71 -8.89 5.55
C VAL A 182 -10.43 -9.94 4.74
N LEU A 183 -9.70 -10.70 3.91
CA LEU A 183 -10.30 -11.64 2.96
C LEU A 183 -10.92 -12.87 3.63
N ASP A 184 -10.51 -13.22 4.85
CA ASP A 184 -11.11 -14.31 5.63
C ASP A 184 -12.54 -13.98 6.06
N GLN A 185 -12.82 -12.70 6.35
CA GLN A 185 -14.16 -12.21 6.65
C GLN A 185 -14.91 -11.76 5.38
N ASN A 186 -14.20 -11.51 4.28
CA ASN A 186 -14.73 -10.96 3.04
C ASN A 186 -14.28 -11.79 1.82
N PRO A 187 -14.80 -13.02 1.64
CA PRO A 187 -14.34 -13.92 0.58
C PRO A 187 -14.68 -13.45 -0.84
N GLY A 188 -15.55 -12.44 -0.98
CA GLY A 188 -15.90 -11.80 -2.25
C GLY A 188 -15.06 -10.55 -2.58
N GLY A 189 -13.92 -10.34 -1.90
CA GLY A 189 -13.04 -9.20 -2.16
C GLY A 189 -12.39 -9.23 -3.55
N HIS A 190 -11.96 -8.05 -4.01
CA HIS A 190 -11.24 -7.87 -5.27
C HIS A 190 -9.93 -7.10 -4.99
N VAL A 191 -8.82 -7.83 -4.88
CA VAL A 191 -7.51 -7.26 -4.59
C VAL A 191 -6.57 -7.50 -5.77
N VAL A 192 -5.85 -6.46 -6.19
CA VAL A 192 -4.78 -6.56 -7.18
C VAL A 192 -3.47 -6.14 -6.52
N LEU A 193 -2.51 -7.07 -6.43
CA LEU A 193 -1.20 -6.83 -5.83
C LEU A 193 -0.11 -6.86 -6.91
N LEU A 194 0.62 -5.76 -7.03
CA LEU A 194 1.82 -5.67 -7.87
C LEU A 194 3.03 -6.12 -7.06
N ASP A 195 3.58 -7.29 -7.36
CA ASP A 195 4.66 -7.94 -6.62
C ASP A 195 5.99 -7.78 -7.36
N SER A 196 6.83 -6.86 -6.90
CA SER A 196 8.06 -6.51 -7.61
C SER A 196 9.20 -7.51 -7.41
N HIS A 197 9.07 -8.40 -6.42
CA HIS A 197 10.10 -9.35 -6.00
C HIS A 197 9.62 -10.81 -5.97
N ASN A 198 8.37 -11.10 -6.35
CA ASN A 198 7.73 -12.42 -6.25
C ASN A 198 7.75 -13.00 -4.82
N GLU A 199 7.52 -12.15 -3.83
CA GLU A 199 7.47 -12.57 -2.42
C GLU A 199 6.11 -13.17 -2.05
N TYR A 200 5.00 -12.73 -2.66
CA TYR A 200 3.65 -13.02 -2.17
C TYR A 200 3.03 -14.29 -2.77
N SER A 201 3.68 -14.95 -3.72
CA SER A 201 3.14 -16.13 -4.42
C SER A 201 2.73 -17.29 -3.49
N THR A 202 3.40 -17.45 -2.34
CA THR A 202 3.04 -18.46 -1.32
C THR A 202 2.06 -17.93 -0.27
N ALA A 203 1.89 -16.62 -0.16
CA ALA A 203 1.22 -16.00 0.98
C ALA A 203 -0.30 -16.21 1.00
N PHE A 204 -0.91 -16.66 -0.10
CA PHE A 204 -2.36 -16.78 -0.27
C PHE A 204 -2.85 -18.15 -0.76
N GLY A 205 -1.96 -19.06 -1.13
CA GLY A 205 -2.32 -20.40 -1.63
C GLY A 205 -3.35 -20.37 -2.77
N ASP A 206 -4.33 -21.26 -2.71
CA ASP A 206 -5.39 -21.39 -3.73
C ASP A 206 -6.34 -20.19 -3.83
N ARG A 207 -6.21 -19.19 -2.94
CA ARG A 207 -7.00 -17.95 -2.96
C ARG A 207 -6.40 -16.88 -3.87
N ALA A 208 -5.21 -17.11 -4.42
CA ALA A 208 -4.59 -16.18 -5.36
C ALA A 208 -4.71 -16.65 -6.81
N GLU A 209 -4.98 -15.70 -7.69
CA GLU A 209 -4.64 -15.81 -9.10
C GLU A 209 -3.23 -15.27 -9.31
N LEU A 210 -2.31 -16.13 -9.72
CA LEU A 210 -0.92 -15.74 -9.99
C LEU A 210 -0.77 -15.41 -11.47
N ILE A 211 -0.43 -14.15 -11.74
CA ILE A 211 -0.10 -13.67 -13.08
C ILE A 211 1.40 -13.42 -13.12
N SER A 212 2.12 -14.23 -13.90
CA SER A 212 3.57 -14.15 -14.09
C SER A 212 3.88 -13.80 -15.55
N PRO A 213 5.12 -13.45 -15.90
CA PRO A 213 5.48 -13.11 -17.28
C PRO A 213 5.18 -14.22 -18.30
N SER A 214 5.12 -15.49 -17.86
CA SER A 214 4.84 -16.64 -18.74
C SER A 214 3.35 -16.81 -19.07
N ASN A 215 2.44 -16.29 -18.23
CA ASN A 215 0.99 -16.40 -18.42
C ASN A 215 0.27 -15.04 -18.49
N LEU A 216 1.02 -13.93 -18.39
CA LEU A 216 0.51 -12.58 -18.55
C LEU A 216 0.01 -12.40 -19.99
N GLN A 217 -1.19 -11.81 -20.10
CA GLN A 217 -1.73 -11.33 -21.37
C GLN A 217 -1.95 -9.84 -21.22
N LEU A 218 -1.05 -9.04 -21.80
CA LEU A 218 -1.14 -7.59 -21.82
C LEU A 218 -1.01 -7.10 -23.26
N PRO A 219 -2.05 -7.25 -24.08
CA PRO A 219 -1.94 -6.98 -25.51
C PRO A 219 -1.50 -5.54 -25.78
N TYR A 220 -0.58 -5.36 -26.73
CA TYR A 220 -0.05 -4.03 -27.08
C TYR A 220 -1.13 -3.01 -27.45
N TRP A 221 -2.32 -3.45 -27.88
CA TRP A 221 -3.41 -2.57 -28.28
C TRP A 221 -4.18 -1.96 -27.12
N LEU A 222 -3.97 -2.47 -25.89
CA LEU A 222 -4.54 -1.91 -24.66
C LEU A 222 -3.77 -0.69 -24.17
N LEU A 223 -2.52 -0.51 -24.63
CA LEU A 223 -1.69 0.64 -24.28
C LEU A 223 -2.31 1.92 -24.86
N ASN A 224 -2.23 3.00 -24.08
CA ASN A 224 -2.50 4.35 -24.58
C ASN A 224 -1.31 4.86 -25.41
N PHE A 225 -1.46 6.02 -26.03
CA PHE A 225 -0.45 6.54 -26.94
C PHE A 225 0.89 6.87 -26.27
N GLU A 226 0.87 7.39 -25.04
CA GLU A 226 2.10 7.67 -24.28
C GLU A 226 2.86 6.37 -23.94
N GLU A 227 2.13 5.33 -23.53
CA GLU A 227 2.64 3.98 -23.25
C GLU A 227 3.20 3.35 -24.53
N ILE A 228 2.49 3.44 -25.65
CA ILE A 228 2.94 2.96 -26.97
C ILE A 228 4.24 3.65 -27.39
N VAL A 229 4.30 4.98 -27.29
CA VAL A 229 5.49 5.76 -27.62
C VAL A 229 6.68 5.34 -26.76
N SER A 230 6.47 5.12 -25.46
CA SER A 230 7.55 4.70 -24.55
C SER A 230 8.13 3.32 -24.90
N VAL A 231 7.36 2.46 -25.55
CA VAL A 231 7.77 1.12 -25.98
C VAL A 231 8.41 1.13 -27.37
N PHE A 232 7.75 1.78 -28.34
CA PHE A 232 8.07 1.65 -29.76
C PHE A 232 8.88 2.80 -30.35
N ALA A 233 8.88 3.99 -29.74
CA ALA A 233 9.58 5.16 -30.26
C ALA A 233 10.88 5.46 -29.49
N SER A 234 11.73 6.27 -30.10
CA SER A 234 12.97 6.74 -29.50
C SER A 234 12.68 7.68 -28.32
N ARG A 235 13.38 7.49 -27.20
CA ARG A 235 13.21 8.34 -26.00
C ARG A 235 13.86 9.73 -26.13
N THR A 236 14.85 9.86 -27.02
CA THR A 236 15.64 11.07 -27.23
C THR A 236 16.10 11.13 -28.69
N GLY A 237 16.24 12.34 -29.24
CA GLY A 237 16.86 12.58 -30.55
C GLY A 237 15.94 13.32 -31.52
N ASP A 238 16.51 13.74 -32.64
CA ASP A 238 15.89 14.68 -33.58
C ASP A 238 14.70 14.08 -34.34
N THR A 239 14.55 12.75 -34.35
CA THR A 239 13.44 12.06 -35.03
C THR A 239 12.21 11.82 -34.15
N MET A 240 12.28 12.12 -32.85
CA MET A 240 11.25 11.74 -31.87
C MET A 240 9.85 12.27 -32.23
N GLU A 241 9.72 13.57 -32.54
CA GLU A 241 8.42 14.16 -32.87
C GLU A 241 7.82 13.56 -34.16
N ALA A 242 8.66 13.29 -35.15
CA ALA A 242 8.27 12.65 -36.40
C ALA A 242 7.82 11.20 -36.15
N GLU A 243 8.56 10.45 -35.33
CA GLU A 243 8.19 9.09 -34.92
C GLU A 243 6.81 9.08 -34.24
N HIS A 244 6.55 10.02 -33.32
CA HIS A 244 5.25 10.11 -32.65
C HIS A 244 4.11 10.40 -33.64
N ALA A 245 4.29 11.36 -34.55
CA ALA A 245 3.26 11.72 -35.53
C ALA A 245 2.92 10.55 -36.45
N VAL A 246 3.95 9.85 -36.96
CA VAL A 246 3.81 8.68 -37.83
C VAL A 246 3.09 7.54 -37.10
N LEU A 247 3.54 7.23 -35.89
CA LEU A 247 2.98 6.14 -35.10
C LEU A 247 1.51 6.40 -34.74
N LYS A 248 1.17 7.63 -34.34
CA LYS A 248 -0.20 8.04 -34.03
C LYS A 248 -1.15 7.82 -35.21
N ALA A 249 -0.76 8.31 -36.39
CA ALA A 249 -1.57 8.19 -37.60
C ALA A 249 -1.79 6.72 -37.98
N ALA A 250 -0.72 5.91 -37.99
CA ALA A 250 -0.76 4.50 -38.35
C ALA A 250 -1.64 3.68 -37.38
N ILE A 251 -1.62 3.98 -36.08
CA ILE A 251 -2.45 3.29 -35.08
C ILE A 251 -3.92 3.64 -35.25
N VAL A 252 -4.27 4.91 -35.41
CA VAL A 252 -5.67 5.33 -35.58
C VAL A 252 -6.28 4.70 -36.83
N GLU A 253 -5.53 4.71 -37.94
CA GLU A 253 -5.95 4.04 -39.18
C GLU A 253 -6.15 2.52 -38.97
N SER A 254 -5.20 1.87 -38.28
CA SER A 254 -5.27 0.43 -37.99
C SER A 254 -6.42 0.05 -37.06
N LYS A 255 -6.73 0.87 -36.05
CA LYS A 255 -7.88 0.69 -35.14
C LYS A 255 -9.20 0.83 -35.90
N ARG A 256 -9.35 1.87 -36.72
CA ARG A 256 -10.55 2.05 -37.57
C ARG A 256 -10.75 0.88 -38.52
N LYS A 257 -9.67 0.43 -39.18
CA LYS A 257 -9.70 -0.73 -40.08
C LYS A 257 -10.12 -2.01 -39.37
N PHE A 258 -9.66 -2.22 -38.12
CA PHE A 258 -10.04 -3.39 -37.33
C PHE A 258 -11.51 -3.33 -36.88
N ALA A 259 -11.99 -2.15 -36.48
CA ALA A 259 -13.37 -1.94 -36.07
C ALA A 259 -14.39 -2.09 -37.21
N GLY A 260 -13.95 -2.03 -38.47
CA GLY A 260 -14.77 -2.25 -39.66
C GLY A 260 -15.11 -0.97 -40.42
N ALA A 261 -16.15 -1.00 -41.26
CA ALA A 261 -16.64 0.17 -42.00
C ALA A 261 -18.08 0.51 -41.53
N GLY A 262 -18.26 1.69 -40.94
CA GLY A 262 -19.56 2.18 -40.45
C GLY A 262 -19.48 3.64 -39.99
N LYS A 263 -20.63 4.34 -39.96
CA LYS A 263 -20.73 5.77 -39.61
C LYS A 263 -20.46 6.09 -38.14
N GLU A 264 -20.39 5.08 -37.27
CA GLU A 264 -20.18 5.28 -35.82
C GLU A 264 -18.71 5.32 -35.40
N LEU A 265 -17.73 5.19 -36.30
CA LEU A 265 -16.31 5.07 -35.93
C LEU A 265 -15.61 6.40 -35.58
N ASP A 266 -16.33 7.52 -35.56
CA ASP A 266 -15.77 8.84 -35.28
C ASP A 266 -15.26 8.98 -33.83
N TYR A 267 -15.72 8.14 -32.91
CA TYR A 267 -15.21 8.09 -31.53
C TYR A 267 -13.84 7.42 -31.40
N VAL A 268 -13.37 6.68 -32.42
CA VAL A 268 -12.10 5.93 -32.33
C VAL A 268 -10.92 6.89 -32.40
N THR A 269 -10.29 7.07 -31.24
CA THR A 269 -9.05 7.81 -31.04
C THR A 269 -7.86 6.87 -30.92
N VAL A 270 -6.66 7.43 -30.81
CA VAL A 270 -5.44 6.66 -30.58
C VAL A 270 -5.48 5.91 -29.23
N ASP A 271 -6.22 6.41 -28.24
CA ASP A 271 -6.30 5.85 -26.88
C ASP A 271 -7.53 4.96 -26.66
N THR A 272 -8.46 4.87 -27.63
CA THR A 272 -9.61 3.97 -27.50
C THR A 272 -9.13 2.52 -27.46
N PRO A 273 -9.54 1.68 -26.48
CA PRO A 273 -9.01 0.32 -26.30
C PRO A 273 -9.60 -0.69 -27.31
N VAL A 274 -9.46 -0.37 -28.60
CA VAL A 274 -9.87 -1.21 -29.72
C VAL A 274 -8.65 -1.98 -30.23
N PRO A 275 -8.75 -3.31 -30.43
CA PRO A 275 -7.65 -4.08 -30.99
C PRO A 275 -7.25 -3.59 -32.38
N PHE A 276 -5.97 -3.73 -32.71
CA PHE A 276 -5.43 -3.46 -34.05
C PHE A 276 -4.26 -4.39 -34.33
N ARG A 277 -3.93 -4.61 -35.61
CA ARG A 277 -2.83 -5.50 -36.00
C ARG A 277 -1.56 -4.67 -36.24
N LEU A 278 -0.43 -5.08 -35.67
CA LEU A 278 0.87 -4.45 -35.97
C LEU A 278 1.24 -4.57 -37.45
N GLY A 279 0.83 -5.64 -38.13
CA GLY A 279 1.01 -5.76 -39.57
C GLY A 279 0.28 -4.67 -40.37
N ASP A 280 -0.86 -4.16 -39.89
CA ASP A 280 -1.53 -3.01 -40.49
C ASP A 280 -0.76 -1.71 -40.20
N VAL A 281 -0.25 -1.54 -38.97
CA VAL A 281 0.59 -0.40 -38.60
C VAL A 281 1.84 -0.33 -39.47
N LEU A 282 2.57 -1.45 -39.62
CA LEU A 282 3.76 -1.54 -40.46
C LEU A 282 3.45 -1.21 -41.93
N ARG A 283 2.31 -1.68 -42.46
CA ARG A 283 1.87 -1.32 -43.82
C ARG A 283 1.56 0.17 -43.96
N SER A 284 0.92 0.79 -42.98
CA SER A 284 0.66 2.24 -42.98
C SER A 284 1.97 3.03 -42.92
N ILE A 285 2.95 2.59 -42.13
CA ILE A 285 4.29 3.18 -42.07
C ILE A 285 5.00 3.07 -43.44
N ASP A 286 5.01 1.88 -44.05
CA ASP A 286 5.62 1.67 -45.38
C ASP A 286 4.94 2.52 -46.47
N ALA A 287 3.61 2.59 -46.46
CA ALA A 287 2.84 3.37 -47.43
C ALA A 287 3.02 4.89 -47.26
N ALA A 288 3.23 5.37 -46.04
CA ALA A 288 3.54 6.77 -45.77
C ALA A 288 4.99 7.11 -46.17
N MET A 289 5.94 6.22 -45.88
CA MET A 289 7.34 6.36 -46.28
C MET A 289 7.50 6.44 -47.80
N GLY A 290 6.75 5.63 -48.57
CA GLY A 290 6.79 5.64 -50.03
C GLY A 290 6.27 6.93 -50.70
N ARG A 291 5.61 7.82 -49.95
CA ARG A 291 5.13 9.12 -50.45
C ARG A 291 6.09 10.28 -50.17
N LEU A 292 7.22 10.02 -49.49
CA LEU A 292 8.17 11.05 -49.12
C LEU A 292 9.12 11.39 -50.27
N GLU A 293 9.29 12.68 -50.51
CA GLU A 293 10.16 13.19 -51.59
C GLU A 293 11.66 13.21 -51.19
N LYS A 294 11.98 13.24 -49.89
CA LYS A 294 13.36 13.41 -49.37
C LYS A 294 13.81 12.21 -48.52
N PRO A 295 15.02 11.64 -48.74
CA PRO A 295 15.53 10.49 -47.98
C PRO A 295 15.72 10.74 -46.47
N GLU A 296 16.05 11.97 -46.08
CA GLU A 296 16.28 12.36 -44.67
C GLU A 296 15.02 12.18 -43.81
N ASN A 297 13.83 12.25 -44.42
CA ASN A 297 12.54 12.06 -43.74
C ASN A 297 12.24 10.57 -43.46
N ASN A 298 12.99 9.63 -44.04
CA ASN A 298 12.76 8.20 -43.88
C ASN A 298 13.31 7.63 -42.57
N ALA A 299 14.23 8.35 -41.91
CA ALA A 299 14.93 7.85 -40.72
C ALA A 299 13.96 7.48 -39.58
N ALA A 300 12.94 8.31 -39.33
CA ALA A 300 11.91 8.04 -38.32
C ALA A 300 11.10 6.76 -38.61
N TYR A 301 10.72 6.55 -39.88
CA TYR A 301 9.95 5.39 -40.33
C TYR A 301 10.75 4.10 -40.20
N LEU A 302 12.01 4.10 -40.66
CA LEU A 302 12.90 2.96 -40.58
C LEU A 302 13.21 2.56 -39.13
N ARG A 303 13.42 3.55 -38.24
CA ARG A 303 13.64 3.30 -36.80
C ARG A 303 12.42 2.67 -36.14
N LEU A 304 11.24 3.24 -36.34
CA LEU A 304 9.99 2.66 -35.81
C LEU A 304 9.78 1.23 -36.30
N LYS A 305 9.92 1.01 -37.61
CA LYS A 305 9.77 -0.32 -38.21
C LYS A 305 10.72 -1.33 -37.57
N ALA A 306 12.01 -1.00 -37.52
CA ALA A 306 13.03 -1.86 -36.91
C ALA A 306 12.74 -2.14 -35.43
N ARG A 307 12.28 -1.13 -34.67
CA ARG A 307 11.95 -1.30 -33.24
C ARG A 307 10.71 -2.18 -33.04
N ILE A 308 9.64 -1.98 -33.80
CA ILE A 308 8.42 -2.81 -33.75
C ILE A 308 8.74 -4.27 -34.13
N GLU A 309 9.52 -4.49 -35.18
CA GLU A 309 9.94 -5.83 -35.62
C GLU A 309 10.86 -6.49 -34.58
N ALA A 310 11.82 -5.76 -34.00
CA ALA A 310 12.70 -6.29 -32.97
C ALA A 310 11.94 -6.73 -31.71
N LEU A 311 11.01 -5.90 -31.23
CA LEU A 311 10.21 -6.20 -30.04
C LEU A 311 9.23 -7.35 -30.27
N SER A 312 8.58 -7.40 -31.44
CA SER A 312 7.60 -8.46 -31.74
C SER A 312 8.24 -9.85 -31.87
N ASN A 313 9.53 -9.91 -32.21
CA ASN A 313 10.31 -11.15 -32.29
C ASN A 313 11.04 -11.51 -30.98
N ASP A 314 11.11 -10.60 -30.00
CA ASP A 314 11.77 -10.85 -28.72
C ASP A 314 10.84 -11.63 -27.77
N ARG A 315 11.28 -12.84 -27.40
CA ARG A 315 10.52 -13.76 -26.54
C ARG A 315 10.15 -13.15 -25.18
N ARG A 316 10.95 -12.23 -24.66
CA ARG A 316 10.68 -11.57 -23.37
C ARG A 316 9.44 -10.69 -23.41
N PHE A 317 9.02 -10.26 -24.60
CA PHE A 317 7.83 -9.45 -24.82
C PHE A 317 6.65 -10.28 -25.35
N ALA A 318 6.77 -11.61 -25.39
CA ALA A 318 5.73 -12.49 -25.93
C ALA A 318 4.36 -12.26 -25.27
N PHE A 319 4.31 -11.88 -23.98
CA PHE A 319 3.07 -11.56 -23.28
C PHE A 319 2.29 -10.38 -23.90
N MET A 320 2.95 -9.48 -24.64
CA MET A 320 2.31 -8.37 -25.38
C MET A 320 1.78 -8.79 -26.75
N PHE A 321 2.40 -9.81 -27.35
CA PHE A 321 2.19 -10.22 -28.75
C PHE A 321 1.59 -11.63 -28.88
N SER A 322 1.29 -12.31 -27.77
CA SER A 322 0.91 -13.72 -27.75
C SER A 322 -0.49 -13.95 -28.30
N GLY A 323 -0.55 -14.31 -29.59
CA GLY A 323 -1.73 -14.82 -30.25
C GLY A 323 -1.53 -14.93 -31.75
N LEU A 324 -1.83 -16.10 -32.34
CA LEU A 324 -1.87 -16.28 -33.80
C LEU A 324 -2.92 -15.36 -34.47
N MET A 325 -3.89 -14.86 -33.69
CA MET A 325 -4.89 -13.89 -34.13
C MET A 325 -5.13 -12.82 -33.07
N VAL A 326 -5.03 -11.55 -33.48
CA VAL A 326 -5.50 -10.40 -32.68
C VAL A 326 -7.01 -10.47 -32.59
N ARG A 327 -7.54 -10.56 -31.36
CA ARG A 327 -8.97 -10.55 -31.03
C ARG A 327 -9.22 -9.59 -29.89
N ASP A 328 -10.47 -9.16 -29.74
CA ASP A 328 -10.91 -8.46 -28.54
C ASP A 328 -11.12 -9.49 -27.42
N ASN A 329 -10.28 -9.43 -26.40
CA ASN A 329 -10.37 -10.26 -25.19
C ASN A 329 -10.30 -9.38 -23.92
N LEU A 330 -10.69 -8.10 -24.02
CA LEU A 330 -10.61 -7.18 -22.88
C LEU A 330 -11.44 -7.68 -21.69
N VAL A 331 -12.61 -8.26 -21.98
CA VAL A 331 -13.48 -8.87 -20.96
C VAL A 331 -12.75 -9.98 -20.22
N ASP A 332 -12.14 -10.94 -20.92
CA ASP A 332 -11.42 -12.06 -20.31
C ASP A 332 -10.24 -11.57 -19.46
N ILE A 333 -9.48 -10.60 -19.98
CA ILE A 333 -8.34 -9.99 -19.28
C ILE A 333 -8.83 -9.33 -17.99
N LEU A 334 -9.81 -8.43 -18.08
CA LEU A 334 -10.32 -7.71 -16.91
C LEU A 334 -10.97 -8.65 -15.89
N SER A 335 -11.78 -9.62 -16.34
CA SER A 335 -12.38 -10.64 -15.48
C SER A 335 -11.32 -11.43 -14.71
N ARG A 336 -10.22 -11.81 -15.36
CA ARG A 336 -9.11 -12.53 -14.71
C ARG A 336 -8.35 -11.64 -13.74
N ILE A 337 -8.04 -10.40 -14.12
CA ILE A 337 -7.29 -9.44 -13.30
C ILE A 337 -8.09 -9.04 -12.05
N LEU A 338 -9.36 -8.68 -12.25
CA LEU A 338 -10.25 -8.18 -11.20
C LEU A 338 -10.90 -9.29 -10.38
N ARG A 339 -10.76 -10.56 -10.80
CA ARG A 339 -11.44 -11.70 -10.19
C ARG A 339 -12.95 -11.51 -10.19
N MET A 340 -13.49 -11.28 -11.39
CA MET A 340 -14.93 -11.09 -11.62
C MET A 340 -15.42 -12.13 -12.64
N PRO A 341 -16.01 -13.26 -12.20
CA PRO A 341 -16.34 -13.63 -10.82
C PRO A 341 -15.13 -14.05 -9.97
N VAL A 342 -15.31 -14.03 -8.64
CA VAL A 342 -14.20 -14.27 -7.68
C VAL A 342 -13.69 -15.73 -7.72
N GLU A 343 -14.60 -16.70 -7.83
CA GLU A 343 -14.29 -18.13 -7.90
C GLU A 343 -13.30 -18.60 -6.82
N ARG A 344 -13.54 -18.20 -5.57
CA ARG A 344 -12.69 -18.49 -4.38
C ARG A 344 -11.28 -17.88 -4.42
N LYS A 345 -10.95 -17.10 -5.44
CA LYS A 345 -9.69 -16.37 -5.58
C LYS A 345 -9.93 -14.86 -5.52
N PRO A 346 -10.03 -14.24 -4.33
CA PRO A 346 -10.31 -12.82 -4.19
C PRO A 346 -9.10 -11.89 -4.44
N ILE A 347 -7.91 -12.45 -4.66
CA ILE A 347 -6.69 -11.68 -4.89
C ILE A 347 -6.00 -12.12 -6.17
N THR A 348 -5.56 -11.16 -6.98
CA THR A 348 -4.65 -11.35 -8.09
C THR A 348 -3.28 -10.82 -7.70
N ILE A 349 -2.24 -11.62 -7.89
CA ILE A 349 -0.84 -11.25 -7.63
C ILE A 349 -0.13 -11.21 -8.98
N PHE A 350 0.34 -10.01 -9.36
CA PHE A 350 1.14 -9.80 -10.54
C PHE A 350 2.62 -9.85 -10.17
N ASP A 351 3.27 -10.94 -10.53
CA ASP A 351 4.72 -11.03 -10.50
C ASP A 351 5.29 -10.22 -11.67
N ILE A 352 5.85 -9.05 -11.36
CA ILE A 352 6.51 -8.18 -12.33
C ILE A 352 8.04 -8.30 -12.27
N SER A 353 8.58 -9.15 -11.38
CA SER A 353 10.03 -9.32 -11.19
C SER A 353 10.74 -9.89 -12.43
N GLY A 354 10.01 -10.65 -13.24
CA GLY A 354 10.52 -11.23 -14.49
C GLY A 354 10.31 -10.37 -15.74
N ILE A 355 9.63 -9.22 -15.62
CA ILE A 355 9.39 -8.31 -16.75
C ILE A 355 10.67 -7.52 -17.05
N PRO A 356 11.04 -7.30 -18.33
CA PRO A 356 12.18 -6.46 -18.68
C PRO A 356 12.05 -5.05 -18.09
N SER A 357 13.12 -4.57 -17.43
CA SER A 357 13.14 -3.27 -16.73
C SER A 357 12.78 -2.07 -17.62
N GLU A 358 13.01 -2.18 -18.93
CA GLU A 358 12.70 -1.16 -19.93
C GLU A 358 11.20 -0.88 -20.05
N ILE A 359 10.34 -1.86 -19.72
CA ILE A 359 8.88 -1.77 -19.88
C ILE A 359 8.10 -2.09 -18.60
N THR A 360 8.76 -2.45 -17.50
CA THR A 360 8.09 -2.69 -16.21
C THR A 360 7.17 -1.54 -15.83
N ASP A 361 7.63 -0.30 -15.97
CA ASP A 361 6.84 0.88 -15.63
C ASP A 361 5.64 1.05 -16.56
N VAL A 362 5.77 0.69 -17.84
CA VAL A 362 4.67 0.71 -18.82
C VAL A 362 3.62 -0.33 -18.45
N VAL A 363 4.03 -1.54 -18.09
CA VAL A 363 3.11 -2.60 -17.65
C VAL A 363 2.35 -2.14 -16.40
N VAL A 364 3.04 -1.57 -15.42
CA VAL A 364 2.40 -1.04 -14.21
C VAL A 364 1.45 0.12 -14.56
N SER A 365 1.83 1.03 -15.45
CA SER A 365 0.96 2.10 -15.96
C SER A 365 -0.33 1.53 -16.54
N VAL A 366 -0.22 0.58 -17.47
CA VAL A 366 -1.38 -0.03 -18.15
C VAL A 366 -2.28 -0.71 -17.13
N LEU A 367 -1.71 -1.48 -16.19
CA LEU A 367 -2.49 -2.16 -15.15
C LEU A 367 -3.26 -1.15 -14.28
N CYS A 368 -2.56 -0.18 -13.68
CA CYS A 368 -3.18 0.84 -12.84
C CYS A 368 -4.24 1.64 -13.60
N ARG A 369 -3.94 2.03 -14.85
CA ARG A 369 -4.84 2.83 -15.69
C ARG A 369 -6.08 2.04 -16.07
N THR A 370 -5.91 0.81 -16.53
CA THR A 370 -7.04 -0.03 -16.95
C THR A 370 -7.96 -0.35 -15.76
N LEU A 371 -7.40 -0.58 -14.57
CA LEU A 371 -8.18 -0.77 -13.34
C LEU A 371 -9.00 0.48 -12.99
N PHE A 372 -8.37 1.65 -13.06
CA PHE A 372 -9.06 2.91 -12.75
C PHE A 372 -10.10 3.27 -13.82
N ASP A 373 -9.78 3.12 -15.10
CA ASP A 373 -10.70 3.33 -16.22
C ASP A 373 -11.92 2.42 -16.07
N PHE A 374 -11.71 1.12 -15.78
CA PHE A 374 -12.82 0.20 -15.53
C PHE A 374 -13.73 0.69 -14.39
N ALA A 375 -13.15 1.14 -13.27
CA ALA A 375 -13.93 1.67 -12.16
C ALA A 375 -14.65 2.98 -12.50
N LEU A 376 -14.02 3.85 -13.30
CA LEU A 376 -14.58 5.12 -13.77
C LEU A 376 -15.79 4.94 -14.68
N TRP A 377 -15.71 3.96 -15.60
CA TRP A 377 -16.77 3.65 -16.58
C TRP A 377 -17.83 2.68 -16.05
N SER A 378 -17.60 2.07 -14.89
CA SER A 378 -18.57 1.17 -14.25
C SER A 378 -19.81 1.92 -13.76
N ASP A 379 -20.97 1.27 -13.89
CA ASP A 379 -22.20 1.75 -13.25
C ASP A 379 -22.01 1.77 -11.73
N ARG A 380 -22.16 2.96 -11.12
CA ARG A 380 -21.95 3.16 -9.68
C ARG A 380 -22.86 2.29 -8.82
N ALA A 381 -24.04 1.92 -9.31
CA ALA A 381 -24.96 1.05 -8.56
C ALA A 381 -24.45 -0.40 -8.47
N ARG A 382 -23.53 -0.80 -9.36
CA ARG A 382 -22.99 -2.16 -9.48
C ARG A 382 -21.47 -2.24 -9.27
N ALA A 383 -20.82 -1.10 -9.09
CA ALA A 383 -19.38 -1.01 -8.94
C ALA A 383 -18.93 -1.76 -7.69
N MET A 384 -18.04 -2.73 -7.88
CA MET A 384 -17.43 -3.48 -6.80
C MET A 384 -16.16 -2.77 -6.34
N PRO A 385 -15.93 -2.61 -5.02
CA PRO A 385 -14.70 -2.03 -4.52
C PRO A 385 -13.48 -2.87 -4.90
N ILE A 386 -12.41 -2.22 -5.37
CA ILE A 386 -11.14 -2.83 -5.78
C ILE A 386 -10.03 -2.25 -4.92
N LEU A 387 -9.16 -3.10 -4.36
CA LEU A 387 -7.93 -2.65 -3.71
C LEU A 387 -6.73 -2.85 -4.63
N LEU A 388 -6.04 -1.79 -4.99
CA LEU A 388 -4.73 -1.85 -5.65
C LEU A 388 -3.61 -1.78 -4.61
N VAL A 389 -2.72 -2.76 -4.59
CA VAL A 389 -1.54 -2.82 -3.70
C VAL A 389 -0.28 -2.65 -4.54
N CYS A 390 0.49 -1.60 -4.26
CA CYS A 390 1.73 -1.27 -4.95
C CYS A 390 2.92 -1.56 -4.02
N GLU A 391 3.60 -2.68 -4.27
CA GLU A 391 4.89 -3.00 -3.65
C GLU A 391 6.00 -2.11 -4.24
N GLU A 392 7.06 -1.83 -3.48
CA GLU A 392 8.05 -0.79 -3.81
C GLU A 392 7.49 0.51 -4.40
N ALA A 393 6.45 1.07 -3.79
CA ALA A 393 5.73 2.23 -4.31
C ALA A 393 6.63 3.44 -4.66
N HIS A 394 7.78 3.59 -3.98
CA HIS A 394 8.76 4.64 -4.29
C HIS A 394 9.31 4.59 -5.73
N ARG A 395 9.25 3.43 -6.41
CA ARG A 395 9.61 3.29 -7.82
C ARG A 395 8.58 3.90 -8.76
N TYR A 396 7.30 3.83 -8.39
CA TYR A 396 6.18 4.27 -9.25
C TYR A 396 5.74 5.70 -8.98
N VAL A 397 5.89 6.14 -7.73
CA VAL A 397 5.52 7.48 -7.26
C VAL A 397 6.66 8.09 -6.44
N PRO A 398 7.83 8.33 -7.07
CA PRO A 398 8.96 8.93 -6.40
C PRO A 398 8.67 10.37 -5.97
N ARG A 399 9.50 10.90 -5.06
CA ARG A 399 9.43 12.30 -4.60
C ARG A 399 9.74 13.29 -5.72
N ASP A 400 10.60 12.89 -6.66
CA ASP A 400 11.01 13.69 -7.81
C ASP A 400 10.38 13.10 -9.08
N ASP A 401 9.46 13.85 -9.68
CA ASP A 401 8.73 13.43 -10.88
C ASP A 401 9.65 13.14 -12.08
N SER A 402 10.87 13.68 -12.09
CA SER A 402 11.86 13.38 -13.15
C SER A 402 12.37 11.93 -13.11
N GLN A 403 12.21 11.25 -11.98
CA GLN A 403 12.60 9.85 -11.78
C GLN A 403 11.45 8.88 -12.07
N ALA A 404 10.22 9.39 -12.21
CA ALA A 404 9.04 8.59 -12.48
C ALA A 404 8.86 8.37 -13.99
N PHE A 405 8.33 7.20 -14.36
CA PHE A 405 7.57 7.13 -15.60
C PHE A 405 6.29 7.95 -15.41
N GLY A 406 6.28 9.15 -15.98
CA GLY A 406 5.21 10.15 -15.80
C GLY A 406 3.78 9.59 -15.87
N PRO A 407 3.43 8.71 -16.83
CA PRO A 407 2.11 8.09 -16.90
C PRO A 407 1.72 7.31 -15.63
N THR A 408 2.61 6.45 -15.12
CA THR A 408 2.36 5.66 -13.91
C THR A 408 2.12 6.55 -12.70
N GLY A 409 3.00 7.54 -12.49
CA GLY A 409 2.89 8.48 -11.37
C GLY A 409 1.58 9.28 -11.42
N ARG A 410 1.18 9.75 -12.61
CA ARG A 410 -0.09 10.45 -12.82
C ARG A 410 -1.29 9.58 -12.48
N VAL A 411 -1.33 8.34 -12.96
CA VAL A 411 -2.45 7.43 -12.72
C VAL A 411 -2.58 7.11 -11.23
N ILE A 412 -1.49 6.78 -10.53
CA ILE A 412 -1.52 6.50 -9.09
C ILE A 412 -1.92 7.75 -8.29
N ALA A 413 -1.43 8.94 -8.68
CA ALA A 413 -1.85 10.20 -8.06
C ALA A 413 -3.36 10.47 -8.25
N THR A 414 -3.91 10.15 -9.42
CA THR A 414 -5.35 10.25 -9.68
C THR A 414 -6.13 9.25 -8.83
N ILE A 415 -5.68 7.99 -8.71
CA ILE A 415 -6.29 6.99 -7.83
C ILE A 415 -6.27 7.47 -6.37
N ALA A 416 -5.16 8.03 -5.90
CA ALA A 416 -5.04 8.53 -4.53
C ALA A 416 -5.97 9.71 -4.23
N ARG A 417 -6.29 10.55 -5.23
CA ARG A 417 -7.18 11.72 -5.06
C ARG A 417 -8.65 11.41 -5.29
N GLU A 418 -8.95 10.57 -6.29
CA GLU A 418 -10.31 10.35 -6.79
C GLU A 418 -10.79 8.91 -6.63
N GLY A 419 -9.90 7.94 -6.40
CA GLY A 419 -10.21 6.51 -6.36
C GLY A 419 -11.32 6.17 -5.38
N ARG A 420 -11.32 6.79 -4.20
CA ARG A 420 -12.38 6.62 -3.18
C ARG A 420 -13.79 6.85 -3.73
N LYS A 421 -13.99 7.80 -4.65
CA LYS A 421 -15.29 8.11 -5.25
C LYS A 421 -15.79 6.98 -6.17
N TYR A 422 -14.87 6.22 -6.75
CA TYR A 422 -15.14 5.16 -7.72
C TYR A 422 -14.92 3.76 -7.13
N GLY A 423 -14.71 3.65 -5.80
CA GLY A 423 -14.50 2.37 -5.13
C GLY A 423 -13.10 1.77 -5.33
N VAL A 424 -12.10 2.56 -5.73
CA VAL A 424 -10.72 2.10 -5.87
C VAL A 424 -9.91 2.53 -4.65
N GLY A 425 -9.58 1.55 -3.80
CA GLY A 425 -8.63 1.68 -2.69
C GLY A 425 -7.18 1.54 -3.15
N LEU A 426 -6.26 2.11 -2.38
CA LEU A 426 -4.82 2.09 -2.68
C LEU A 426 -4.05 1.70 -1.42
N CYS A 427 -3.16 0.72 -1.56
CA CYS A 427 -2.18 0.34 -0.55
C CYS A 427 -0.78 0.61 -1.08
N LEU A 428 -0.03 1.49 -0.42
CA LEU A 428 1.36 1.77 -0.78
C LEU A 428 2.30 1.05 0.18
N VAL A 429 3.19 0.22 -0.35
CA VAL A 429 4.20 -0.48 0.44
C VAL A 429 5.57 0.02 0.00
N SER A 430 6.37 0.52 0.94
CA SER A 430 7.70 1.04 0.60
C SER A 430 8.69 0.90 1.76
N GLN A 431 9.94 0.65 1.40
CA GLN A 431 11.06 0.65 2.33
C GLN A 431 11.83 1.96 2.41
N ARG A 432 11.57 2.87 1.46
CA ARG A 432 12.21 4.18 1.35
C ARG A 432 11.14 5.26 1.34
N PRO A 433 10.50 5.52 2.48
CA PRO A 433 9.40 6.48 2.50
C PRO A 433 9.84 7.90 2.14
N SER A 434 11.06 8.32 2.49
CA SER A 434 11.57 9.65 2.08
C SER A 434 11.77 9.82 0.56
N GLU A 435 11.79 8.72 -0.20
CA GLU A 435 11.81 8.72 -1.66
C GLU A 435 10.41 8.71 -2.28
N LEU A 436 9.34 8.62 -1.48
CA LEU A 436 7.95 8.61 -1.93
C LEU A 436 7.39 10.04 -2.08
N SER A 437 6.45 10.23 -3.00
CA SER A 437 5.70 11.49 -3.11
C SER A 437 4.91 11.79 -1.83
N ALA A 438 5.26 12.89 -1.14
CA ALA A 438 4.55 13.35 0.06
C ALA A 438 3.07 13.65 -0.21
N THR A 439 2.77 14.17 -1.40
CA THR A 439 1.40 14.50 -1.83
C THR A 439 0.53 13.27 -1.96
N ILE A 440 1.09 12.13 -2.40
CA ILE A 440 0.34 10.88 -2.55
C ILE A 440 0.26 10.17 -1.20
N LEU A 441 1.34 10.15 -0.42
CA LEU A 441 1.33 9.57 0.92
C LEU A 441 0.32 10.28 1.84
N SER A 442 0.17 11.60 1.74
CA SER A 442 -0.81 12.34 2.55
C SER A 442 -2.28 12.01 2.23
N GLN A 443 -2.55 11.33 1.10
CA GLN A 443 -3.87 10.79 0.79
C GLN A 443 -4.10 9.40 1.42
N CYS A 444 -3.07 8.78 2.00
CA CYS A 444 -3.22 7.55 2.75
C CYS A 444 -3.69 7.88 4.18
N ASN A 445 -5.00 7.76 4.43
CA ASN A 445 -5.56 8.13 5.73
C ASN A 445 -5.22 7.14 6.84
N THR A 446 -4.60 5.99 6.52
CA THR A 446 -4.08 5.04 7.50
C THR A 446 -2.62 4.70 7.20
N LEU A 447 -1.78 4.71 8.24
CA LEU A 447 -0.38 4.35 8.12
C LEU A 447 0.00 3.27 9.12
N PHE A 448 0.72 2.25 8.65
CA PHE A 448 1.47 1.30 9.47
C PHE A 448 2.96 1.58 9.29
N ALA A 449 3.57 2.18 10.30
CA ALA A 449 5.01 2.44 10.34
C ALA A 449 5.71 1.36 11.18
N LEU A 450 6.43 0.47 10.51
CA LEU A 450 7.27 -0.56 11.13
C LEU A 450 8.65 0.03 11.48
N ARG A 451 9.59 -0.80 11.94
CA ARG A 451 10.95 -0.35 12.30
C ARG A 451 11.59 0.48 11.18
N MET A 452 12.12 1.64 11.55
CA MET A 452 12.85 2.57 10.69
C MET A 452 14.00 3.21 11.47
N SER A 453 15.22 3.18 10.91
CA SER A 453 16.42 3.70 11.57
C SER A 453 16.98 4.97 10.92
N ASN A 454 16.65 5.22 9.66
CA ASN A 454 17.12 6.39 8.92
C ASN A 454 16.35 7.65 9.36
N GLU A 455 17.08 8.67 9.80
CA GLU A 455 16.52 9.94 10.26
C GLU A 455 15.66 10.63 9.20
N ARG A 456 16.08 10.59 7.92
CA ARG A 456 15.31 11.18 6.81
C ARG A 456 13.94 10.52 6.67
N ASP A 457 13.91 9.20 6.78
CA ASP A 457 12.69 8.41 6.66
C ASP A 457 11.77 8.61 7.87
N CYS A 458 12.33 8.63 9.09
CA CYS A 458 11.58 8.92 10.31
C CYS A 458 10.97 10.34 10.28
N ASN A 459 11.74 11.35 9.89
CA ASN A 459 11.26 12.72 9.79
C ASN A 459 10.20 12.88 8.69
N PHE A 460 10.36 12.20 7.57
CA PHE A 460 9.36 12.19 6.50
C PHE A 460 8.01 11.63 6.98
N VAL A 461 8.03 10.47 7.66
CA VAL A 461 6.82 9.89 8.25
C VAL A 461 6.22 10.80 9.32
N ARG A 462 7.06 11.43 10.15
CA ARG A 462 6.60 12.39 11.17
C ARG A 462 5.84 13.57 10.57
N ASN A 463 6.30 14.09 9.43
CA ASN A 463 5.66 15.21 8.75
C ASN A 463 4.38 14.80 7.97
N ALA A 464 4.25 13.52 7.63
CA ALA A 464 3.07 12.99 6.94
C ALA A 464 1.92 12.64 7.89
N LEU A 465 2.17 12.61 9.21
CA LEU A 465 1.22 12.15 10.21
C LEU A 465 0.62 13.30 11.04
N PRO A 466 -0.60 13.12 11.59
CA PRO A 466 -1.19 14.06 12.54
C PRO A 466 -0.36 14.19 13.82
N ASP A 467 -0.41 15.36 14.45
CA ASP A 467 0.33 15.67 15.69
C ASP A 467 0.12 14.65 16.81
N SER A 468 -1.07 14.04 16.88
CA SER A 468 -1.43 13.04 17.89
C SER A 468 -0.57 11.78 17.86
N ALA A 469 0.09 11.49 16.74
CA ALA A 469 0.95 10.32 16.56
C ALA A 469 2.44 10.60 16.78
N ILE A 470 2.85 11.88 16.80
CA ILE A 470 4.26 12.28 16.77
C ILE A 470 5.07 11.66 17.90
N GLY A 471 4.48 11.58 19.10
CA GLY A 471 5.13 11.00 20.28
C GLY A 471 5.46 9.52 20.16
N LEU A 472 4.63 8.75 19.46
CA LEU A 472 4.89 7.32 19.24
C LEU A 472 6.06 7.11 18.28
N LEU A 473 6.27 8.03 17.32
CA LEU A 473 7.26 7.84 16.27
C LEU A 473 8.70 7.85 16.79
N GLY A 474 8.95 8.42 17.98
CA GLY A 474 10.24 8.27 18.67
C GLY A 474 10.63 6.81 18.92
N ALA A 475 9.67 5.89 18.96
CA ALA A 475 9.92 4.46 19.14
C ALA A 475 10.27 3.72 17.83
N LEU A 476 10.10 4.33 16.65
CA LEU A 476 10.33 3.68 15.35
C LEU A 476 11.67 2.95 15.24
N PRO A 477 12.82 3.52 15.67
CA PRO A 477 14.11 2.83 15.59
C PRO A 477 14.20 1.60 16.51
N ALA A 478 13.46 1.60 17.61
CA ALA A 478 13.48 0.56 18.64
C ALA A 478 12.42 -0.53 18.44
N LEU A 479 11.56 -0.42 17.42
CA LEU A 479 10.53 -1.41 17.15
C LEU A 479 11.14 -2.78 16.83
N ARG A 480 10.57 -3.83 17.41
CA ARG A 480 10.94 -5.21 17.09
C ARG A 480 10.35 -5.61 15.73
N THR A 481 10.86 -6.71 15.17
CA THR A 481 10.22 -7.32 14.00
C THR A 481 8.77 -7.67 14.36
N ARG A 482 7.82 -7.43 13.45
CA ARG A 482 6.36 -7.52 13.66
C ARG A 482 5.74 -6.41 14.51
N GLU A 483 6.50 -5.47 15.05
CA GLU A 483 5.91 -4.31 15.69
C GLU A 483 5.69 -3.18 14.70
N ALA A 484 4.59 -2.46 14.87
CA ALA A 484 4.25 -1.28 14.10
C ALA A 484 3.56 -0.22 14.95
N ILE A 485 3.66 1.01 14.49
CA ILE A 485 2.79 2.11 14.91
C ILE A 485 1.72 2.25 13.84
N ALA A 486 0.46 2.05 14.23
CA ALA A 486 -0.70 2.21 13.37
C ALA A 486 -1.46 3.48 13.74
N VAL A 487 -1.71 4.33 12.74
CA VAL A 487 -2.28 5.67 12.92
C VAL A 487 -3.21 6.00 11.77
N GLY A 488 -4.19 6.87 12.03
CA GLY A 488 -5.14 7.31 11.00
C GLY A 488 -6.59 6.94 11.26
N GLU A 489 -7.38 6.90 10.19
CA GLU A 489 -8.83 6.63 10.26
C GLU A 489 -9.16 5.13 10.31
N GLY A 490 -8.27 4.25 9.83
CA GLY A 490 -8.44 2.81 9.90
C GLY A 490 -8.26 2.20 11.30
N VAL A 491 -7.88 3.01 12.30
CA VAL A 491 -7.67 2.58 13.70
C VAL A 491 -8.49 3.45 14.65
N THR A 492 -8.89 2.95 15.82
CA THR A 492 -9.67 3.75 16.80
C THR A 492 -8.83 4.87 17.42
N VAL A 493 -7.58 4.58 17.76
CA VAL A 493 -6.60 5.54 18.29
C VAL A 493 -5.22 5.15 17.74
N PRO A 494 -4.27 6.09 17.66
CA PRO A 494 -2.86 5.76 17.46
C PRO A 494 -2.44 4.62 18.40
N MET A 495 -1.91 3.54 17.84
CA MET A 495 -1.54 2.36 18.63
C MET A 495 -0.18 1.82 18.21
N ARG A 496 0.60 1.39 19.19
CA ARG A 496 1.74 0.50 18.97
C ARG A 496 1.21 -0.93 19.11
N LEU A 497 1.39 -1.73 18.08
CA LEU A 497 0.89 -3.10 18.03
C LEU A 497 1.99 -4.07 17.61
N ALA A 498 1.82 -5.32 18.01
CA ALA A 498 2.55 -6.45 17.45
C ALA A 498 1.59 -7.24 16.54
N PHE A 499 1.95 -7.39 15.27
CA PHE A 499 1.17 -8.19 14.33
C PHE A 499 1.10 -9.66 14.79
N ASP A 500 -0.04 -10.30 14.57
CA ASP A 500 -0.20 -11.75 14.79
C ASP A 500 0.84 -12.52 13.93
N GLU A 501 1.16 -13.74 14.32
CA GLU A 501 2.13 -14.54 13.56
C GLU A 501 1.45 -15.21 12.37
N LEU A 502 1.97 -14.99 11.17
CA LEU A 502 1.59 -15.81 10.02
C LEU A 502 2.21 -17.20 10.19
N ASP A 503 1.39 -18.23 9.99
CA ASP A 503 1.85 -19.61 9.80
C ASP A 503 2.97 -19.63 8.75
N PRO A 504 4.09 -20.34 8.99
CA PRO A 504 5.21 -20.45 8.06
C PRO A 504 4.81 -20.71 6.60
N GLN A 505 3.76 -21.50 6.34
CA GLN A 505 3.32 -21.81 4.97
C GLN A 505 2.71 -20.60 4.23
N TRP A 506 2.20 -19.61 4.97
CA TRP A 506 1.56 -18.39 4.45
C TRP A 506 2.47 -17.17 4.49
N ARG A 507 3.74 -17.34 4.88
CA ARG A 507 4.70 -16.24 4.86
C ARG A 507 5.10 -15.94 3.42
N PRO A 508 5.25 -14.65 3.06
CA PRO A 508 5.94 -14.27 1.84
C PRO A 508 7.33 -14.94 1.80
N LYS A 509 7.78 -15.31 0.59
CA LYS A 509 9.09 -15.94 0.39
C LYS A 509 10.19 -15.02 0.87
N ASN A 510 11.16 -15.58 1.60
CA ASN A 510 12.42 -14.89 1.85
C ASN A 510 13.27 -14.97 0.58
N GLY A 511 13.47 -13.83 -0.08
CA GLY A 511 14.23 -13.76 -1.34
C GLY A 511 15.73 -14.08 -1.21
N THR A 512 16.28 -14.17 0.00
CA THR A 512 17.72 -14.39 0.21
C THR A 512 18.02 -15.85 0.53
N PRO A 513 18.72 -16.59 -0.35
CA PRO A 513 19.16 -17.94 -0.03
C PRO A 513 20.18 -17.91 1.13
N PRO A 514 20.11 -18.85 2.10
CA PRO A 514 21.04 -18.88 3.21
C PRO A 514 22.43 -19.30 2.72
N PHE A 515 23.33 -18.31 2.56
CA PHE A 515 24.70 -18.51 2.09
C PHE A 515 25.43 -19.59 2.87
N SER A 516 25.32 -19.61 4.20
CA SER A 516 26.00 -20.58 5.06
C SER A 516 25.59 -22.02 4.74
N HIS A 517 24.30 -22.28 4.57
CA HIS A 517 23.80 -23.61 4.22
C HIS A 517 24.17 -23.98 2.77
N ALA A 518 24.04 -23.03 1.83
CA ALA A 518 24.38 -23.26 0.43
C ALA A 518 25.88 -23.53 0.22
N TRP A 519 26.77 -22.83 0.94
CA TRP A 519 28.22 -22.96 0.81
C TRP A 519 28.82 -24.12 1.60
N GLN A 520 28.08 -24.69 2.56
CA GLN A 520 28.48 -25.93 3.24
C GLN A 520 28.32 -27.17 2.34
N GLN A 521 27.60 -27.05 1.22
CA GLN A 521 27.35 -28.13 0.28
C GLN A 521 28.10 -27.86 -1.02
N ASP A 522 28.93 -28.81 -1.47
CA ASP A 522 29.54 -28.77 -2.81
C ASP A 522 28.55 -29.27 -3.87
N SER A 523 27.44 -28.55 -4.01
CA SER A 523 26.30 -28.92 -4.86
C SER A 523 26.30 -28.23 -6.22
N ALA A 524 27.23 -27.28 -6.45
CA ALA A 524 27.33 -26.53 -7.69
C ALA A 524 28.11 -27.33 -8.75
N SER A 525 27.40 -27.98 -9.66
CA SER A 525 28.02 -28.81 -10.71
C SER A 525 28.24 -28.06 -12.03
N ARG A 526 29.10 -28.62 -12.90
CA ARG A 526 29.26 -28.10 -14.28
C ARG A 526 27.98 -28.25 -15.09
N GLU A 527 27.18 -29.28 -14.81
CA GLU A 527 25.87 -29.51 -15.42
C GLU A 527 24.92 -28.36 -15.06
N PHE A 528 24.87 -27.94 -13.80
CA PHE A 528 24.06 -26.78 -13.38
C PHE A 528 24.43 -25.50 -14.13
N ILE A 529 25.73 -25.25 -14.34
CA ILE A 529 26.21 -24.11 -15.13
C ILE A 529 25.77 -24.25 -16.59
N THR A 530 25.90 -25.45 -17.15
CA THR A 530 25.50 -25.75 -18.54
C THR A 530 24.00 -25.50 -18.74
N ASP A 531 23.16 -26.04 -17.86
CA ASP A 531 21.71 -25.88 -17.89
C ASP A 531 21.30 -24.41 -17.70
N THR A 532 22.01 -23.67 -16.84
CA THR A 532 21.79 -22.25 -16.63
C THR A 532 22.17 -21.42 -17.86
N ILE A 533 23.29 -21.73 -18.52
CA ILE A 533 23.70 -21.09 -19.78
C ILE A 533 22.71 -21.41 -20.89
N GLU A 534 22.22 -22.65 -20.97
CA GLU A 534 21.20 -23.02 -21.94
C GLU A 534 19.89 -22.25 -21.73
N ARG A 535 19.42 -22.16 -20.48
CA ARG A 535 18.23 -21.37 -20.13
C ARG A 535 18.43 -19.90 -20.44
N TRP A 536 19.60 -19.33 -20.15
CA TRP A 536 19.95 -17.95 -20.49
C TRP A 536 19.91 -17.72 -22.00
N ARG A 537 20.53 -18.60 -22.80
CA ARG A 537 20.51 -18.52 -24.28
C ARG A 537 19.10 -18.67 -24.85
N LYS A 538 18.27 -19.54 -24.27
CA LYS A 538 16.88 -19.77 -24.66
C LYS A 538 15.92 -18.69 -24.14
N GLN A 539 16.41 -17.81 -23.24
CA GLN A 539 15.65 -16.79 -22.52
C GLN A 539 14.47 -17.36 -21.72
N LEU A 540 14.67 -18.50 -21.06
CA LEU A 540 13.68 -19.15 -20.22
C LEU A 540 13.98 -18.83 -18.74
N ARG A 541 12.99 -18.29 -18.02
CA ARG A 541 12.96 -18.18 -16.56
C ARG A 541 11.79 -19.05 -16.09
N ASP A 542 12.06 -20.01 -15.21
CA ASP A 542 11.03 -20.86 -14.59
C ASP A 542 10.20 -20.08 -13.57
#